data_AF-A0A1S3DSC1-F1
#
_entry.id   AF-A0A1S3DSC1-F1
#
_cell.length_a   1.000
_cell.length_b   1.000
_cell.length_c   1.000
_cell.angle_alpha   90.00
_cell.angle_beta   90.00
_cell.angle_gamma   90.00
#
_symmetry.space_group_name_H-M   'P 1'
#
loop_
_entity.id
_entity.type
_entity.pdbx_description
1 polymer ?
#
loop_
_entity_poly.entity_id
_entity_poly.type
_entity_poly.pdbx_seq_one_letter_code
_entity_poly.pdbx_strand_id
1 'polypeptide(L)'
;LVTHVLVFQEEQAISETYSSYLNKAYSILQNPLKRGLYLLSLQNISIEEDSKGTDQKLLMEILMLNEELDEASSEEDLENLQTSIRATIEELT
;
A
#
# COMPACT_ATOMS: atom_id res chain seq x y z
N LEU A 1 -6.56 -3.72 46.78
CA LEU A 1 -5.82 -2.60 46.15
C LEU A 1 -4.86 -3.09 45.07
N VAL A 2 -3.90 -3.98 45.36
CA VAL A 2 -2.95 -4.52 44.35
C VAL A 2 -3.66 -5.26 43.20
N THR A 3 -4.68 -6.06 43.48
CA THR A 3 -5.42 -6.83 42.47
C THR A 3 -6.17 -5.94 41.47
N HIS A 4 -6.74 -4.82 41.92
CA HIS A 4 -7.43 -3.88 41.02
C HIS A 4 -6.45 -3.13 40.10
N VAL A 5 -5.25 -2.81 40.59
CA VAL A 5 -4.20 -2.17 39.77
C VAL A 5 -3.69 -3.13 38.69
N LEU A 6 -3.49 -4.41 39.03
CA LEU A 6 -3.07 -5.42 38.06
C LEU A 6 -4.12 -5.67 36.97
N VAL A 7 -5.40 -5.81 37.35
CA VAL A 7 -6.51 -5.97 36.39
C VAL A 7 -6.62 -4.75 35.46
N PHE A 8 -6.48 -3.53 35.99
CA PHE A 8 -6.49 -2.31 35.19
C PHE A 8 -5.34 -2.26 34.18
N GLN A 9 -4.13 -2.66 34.59
CA GLN A 9 -2.97 -2.73 33.70
C GLN A 9 -3.15 -3.79 32.60
N GLU A 10 -3.74 -4.94 32.93
CA GLU A 10 -4.05 -6.00 31.97
C GLU A 10 -5.10 -5.54 30.96
N GLU A 11 -6.19 -4.92 31.40
CA GLU A 11 -7.22 -4.33 30.52
C GLU A 11 -6.63 -3.24 29.62
N GLN A 12 -5.73 -2.40 30.15
CA GLN A 12 -5.04 -1.38 29.36
C GLN A 12 -4.16 -2.00 28.27
N ALA A 13 -3.34 -3.01 28.60
CA ALA A 13 -2.49 -3.68 27.63
C ALA A 13 -3.29 -4.42 26.54
N ILE A 14 -4.42 -5.03 26.93
CA ILE A 14 -5.37 -5.63 26.00
C ILE A 14 -5.93 -4.56 25.05
N SER A 15 -6.43 -3.46 25.59
CA SER A 15 -7.00 -2.35 24.81
C SER A 15 -6.00 -1.76 23.82
N GLU A 16 -4.75 -1.55 24.24
CA GLU A 16 -3.66 -1.07 23.39
C GLU A 16 -3.38 -2.04 22.24
N THR A 17 -3.33 -3.34 22.54
CA THR A 17 -3.10 -4.39 21.53
C THR A 17 -4.22 -4.41 20.49
N TYR A 18 -5.48 -4.46 20.93
CA TYR A 18 -6.64 -4.46 20.03
C TYR A 18 -6.74 -3.18 19.20
N SER A 19 -6.42 -2.03 19.80
CA SER A 19 -6.36 -0.76 19.07
C SER A 19 -5.29 -0.80 17.97
N SER A 20 -4.13 -1.40 18.25
CA SER A 20 -3.08 -1.57 17.24
C SER A 20 -3.54 -2.48 16.08
N TYR A 21 -4.26 -3.56 16.38
CA TYR A 21 -4.80 -4.46 15.37
C TYR A 21 -5.85 -3.78 14.51
N LEU A 22 -6.73 -2.99 15.12
CA LEU A 22 -7.75 -2.23 14.38
C LEU A 22 -7.09 -1.22 13.44
N ASN A 23 -6.09 -0.47 13.92
CA ASN A 23 -5.34 0.48 13.11
C ASN A 23 -4.64 -0.22 11.94
N LYS A 24 -4.02 -1.38 12.20
CA LYS A 24 -3.37 -2.18 11.16
C LYS A 24 -4.39 -2.65 10.12
N ALA A 25 -5.50 -3.25 10.54
CA ALA A 25 -6.55 -3.71 9.65
C ALA A 25 -7.13 -2.56 8.80
N TYR A 26 -7.42 -1.42 9.44
CA TYR A 26 -7.89 -0.22 8.76
C TYR A 26 -6.90 0.23 7.66
N SER A 27 -5.62 0.35 8.00
CA SER A 27 -4.59 0.78 7.03
C SER A 27 -4.40 -0.18 5.85
N ILE A 28 -4.63 -1.48 6.07
CA ILE A 28 -4.55 -2.52 5.03
C ILE A 28 -5.78 -2.45 4.12
N LEU A 29 -6.99 -2.40 4.71
CA LEU A 29 -8.24 -2.51 3.96
C LEU A 29 -8.62 -1.22 3.23
N GLN A 30 -8.15 -0.07 3.71
CA GLN A 30 -8.38 1.23 3.08
C GLN A 30 -7.56 1.40 1.79
N ASN A 31 -6.34 0.88 1.73
CA ASN A 31 -5.47 1.01 0.57
C ASN A 31 -5.76 -0.14 -0.43
N PRO A 32 -6.21 0.14 -1.68
CA PRO A 32 -6.58 -0.90 -2.63
C PRO A 32 -5.49 -1.94 -2.90
N LEU A 33 -4.23 -1.51 -3.04
CA LEU A 33 -3.09 -2.39 -3.28
C LEU A 33 -2.82 -3.29 -2.06
N LYS A 34 -2.73 -2.72 -0.86
CA LYS A 34 -2.54 -3.50 0.38
C LYS A 34 -3.68 -4.47 0.62
N ARG A 35 -4.92 -4.06 0.34
CA ARG A 35 -6.11 -4.90 0.41
C ARG A 35 -6.02 -6.08 -0.55
N GLY A 36 -5.66 -5.84 -1.81
CA GLY A 36 -5.47 -6.89 -2.81
C GLY A 36 -4.40 -7.91 -2.39
N LEU A 37 -3.22 -7.43 -1.99
CA LEU A 37 -2.13 -8.28 -1.50
C LEU A 37 -2.53 -9.09 -0.24
N TYR A 38 -3.26 -8.47 0.69
CA TYR A 38 -3.76 -9.17 1.87
C TYR A 38 -4.76 -10.27 1.50
N LEU A 39 -5.70 -10.00 0.59
CA LEU A 39 -6.65 -11.01 0.12
C LEU A 39 -5.96 -12.22 -0.53
N LEU A 40 -4.90 -11.98 -1.31
CA LEU A 40 -4.08 -13.05 -1.88
C LEU A 40 -3.34 -13.85 -0.82
N SER A 41 -2.81 -13.16 0.21
CA SER A 41 -2.13 -13.82 1.33
C SER A 41 -3.04 -14.78 2.09
N LEU A 42 -4.34 -14.45 2.22
CA LEU A 42 -5.34 -15.34 2.82
C LEU A 42 -5.55 -16.63 2.01
N GLN A 43 -5.22 -16.62 0.72
CA GLN A 43 -5.25 -17.79 -0.16
C GLN A 43 -3.88 -18.50 -0.25
N ASN A 44 -2.92 -18.13 0.61
CA ASN A 44 -1.53 -18.58 0.58
C ASN A 44 -0.81 -18.26 -0.75
N ILE A 45 -1.27 -17.22 -1.46
CA ILE A 45 -0.60 -16.69 -2.65
C ILE A 45 0.28 -15.53 -2.21
N SER A 46 1.59 -15.66 -2.42
CA SER A 46 2.55 -14.58 -2.21
C SER A 46 2.96 -14.00 -3.56
N ILE A 47 2.84 -12.68 -3.71
CA ILE A 47 3.42 -11.95 -4.83
C ILE A 47 4.77 -11.41 -4.33
N GLU A 48 5.87 -11.90 -4.89
CA GLU A 48 7.19 -11.34 -4.65
C GLU A 48 7.40 -10.14 -5.58
N GLU A 49 7.93 -9.02 -5.06
CA GLU A 49 8.27 -7.83 -5.86
C GLU A 49 9.29 -8.16 -6.97
N ASP A 50 10.12 -9.19 -6.76
CA ASP A 50 11.23 -9.59 -7.63
C ASP A 50 10.88 -10.78 -8.54
N SER A 51 9.58 -11.03 -8.78
CA SER A 51 9.16 -12.17 -9.58
C SER A 51 9.75 -12.07 -10.99
N LYS A 52 10.49 -13.10 -11.40
CA LYS A 52 11.23 -13.21 -12.68
C LYS A 52 10.35 -13.27 -13.94
N GLY A 53 9.11 -12.77 -13.85
CA GLY A 53 8.09 -12.80 -14.90
C GLY A 53 7.43 -11.45 -15.16
N THR A 54 8.09 -10.33 -14.82
CA THR A 54 7.55 -9.00 -15.10
C THR A 54 7.25 -8.86 -16.59
N ASP A 55 6.00 -8.52 -16.90
CA ASP A 55 5.52 -8.30 -18.26
C ASP A 55 6.43 -7.29 -18.97
N GLN A 56 7.03 -7.70 -20.10
CA GLN A 56 7.91 -6.85 -20.88
C GLN A 56 7.21 -5.56 -21.33
N LYS A 57 5.88 -5.60 -21.54
CA LYS A 57 5.08 -4.42 -21.86
C LYS A 57 5.04 -3.45 -20.69
N LEU A 58 4.79 -3.95 -19.48
CA LEU A 58 4.78 -3.13 -18.26
C LEU A 58 6.15 -2.52 -18.00
N LEU A 59 7.24 -3.28 -18.16
CA LEU A 59 8.59 -2.76 -18.01
C LEU A 59 8.89 -1.62 -19.00
N MET A 60 8.44 -1.75 -20.25
CA MET A 60 8.59 -0.71 -21.26
C MET A 60 7.77 0.54 -20.90
N GLU A 61 6.53 0.37 -20.43
CA GLU A 61 5.69 1.49 -19.97
C GLU A 61 6.37 2.26 -18.82
N ILE A 62 6.90 1.55 -17.82
CA ILE A 62 7.63 2.18 -16.71
C ILE A 62 8.91 2.88 -17.19
N LEU A 63 9.64 2.28 -18.13
CA LEU A 63 10.83 2.91 -18.73
C LEU A 63 10.46 4.23 -19.43
N MET A 64 9.43 4.24 -20.25
CA MET A 64 8.97 5.45 -20.95
C MET A 64 8.52 6.54 -19.97
N LEU A 65 7.81 6.18 -18.90
CA LEU A 65 7.42 7.14 -17.86
C LEU A 65 8.64 7.75 -17.15
N ASN A 66 9.71 6.97 -16.93
CA ASN A 66 10.95 7.48 -16.35
C ASN A 66 11.67 8.43 -17.32
N GLU A 67 11.69 8.12 -18.62
CA GLU A 67 12.25 9.01 -19.64
C GLU A 67 11.47 10.32 -19.73
N GLU A 68 10.13 10.27 -19.74
CA GLU A 68 9.28 11.46 -19.72
C GLU A 68 9.50 12.32 -18.46
N LEU A 69 9.71 11.67 -17.32
CA LEU A 69 10.06 12.35 -16.07
C LEU A 69 11.44 13.04 -16.13
N ASP A 70 12.44 12.38 -16.74
CA ASP A 70 13.79 12.92 -16.89
C ASP A 70 13.85 14.08 -17.92
N GLU A 71 13.00 14.05 -18.94
CA GLU A 71 12.91 15.09 -19.97
C GLU A 71 12.04 16.29 -19.58
N ALA A 72 11.17 16.14 -18.56
CA ALA A 72 10.29 17.18 -18.07
C ALA A 72 11.09 18.45 -17.69
N SER A 73 10.75 19.57 -18.34
CA SER A 73 11.51 20.82 -18.24
C SER A 73 10.72 21.93 -17.55
N SER A 74 9.47 21.67 -17.17
CA SER A 74 8.59 22.60 -16.48
C SER A 74 7.70 21.91 -15.45
N GLU A 75 7.17 22.70 -14.51
CA GLU A 75 6.18 22.22 -13.55
C GLU A 75 4.91 21.70 -14.26
N GLU A 76 4.52 22.34 -15.38
CA GLU A 76 3.36 21.93 -16.17
C GLU A 76 3.55 20.53 -16.76
N ASP A 77 4.76 20.19 -17.24
CA ASP A 77 5.07 18.84 -17.73
C ASP A 77 4.91 17.79 -16.62
N LEU A 78 5.41 18.10 -15.42
CA LEU A 78 5.30 17.22 -14.25
C LEU A 78 3.85 17.05 -13.78
N GLU A 79 3.06 18.12 -13.76
CA GLU A 79 1.64 18.07 -13.40
C GLU A 79 0.83 17.24 -14.40
N ASN A 80 1.12 17.37 -15.69
CA ASN A 80 0.50 16.57 -16.75
C ASN A 80 0.84 15.08 -16.61
N LEU A 81 2.12 14.76 -16.42
CA LEU A 81 2.59 13.39 -16.19
C LEU A 81 1.94 12.78 -14.94
N GLN A 82 1.93 13.52 -13.83
CA GLN A 82 1.27 13.07 -12.59
C GLN A 82 -0.23 12.82 -12.79
N THR A 83 -0.90 13.69 -13.55
CA THR A 83 -2.34 13.56 -13.83
C THR A 83 -2.62 12.31 -14.66
N SER A 84 -1.80 12.04 -15.68
CA SER A 84 -1.89 10.83 -16.51
C SER A 84 -1.71 9.57 -15.66
N ILE A 85 -0.65 9.51 -14.85
CA ILE A 85 -0.37 8.37 -13.96
C ILE A 85 -1.52 8.15 -12.97
N ARG A 86 -2.06 9.23 -12.38
CA ARG A 86 -3.19 9.13 -11.45
C ARG A 86 -4.43 8.56 -12.12
N ALA A 87 -4.75 9.00 -13.35
CA ALA A 87 -5.89 8.47 -14.10
C ALA A 87 -5.73 6.97 -14.38
N THR A 88 -4.53 6.51 -14.76
CA THR A 88 -4.25 5.07 -14.93
C THR A 88 -4.43 4.30 -13.63
N ILE A 89 -3.95 4.82 -12.50
CA ILE A 89 -4.14 4.18 -11.19
C ILE A 89 -5.63 4.08 -10.85
N GLU A 90 -6.41 5.14 -11.07
CA GLU A 90 -7.85 5.16 -10.83
C GLU A 90 -8.63 4.16 -11.69
N GLU A 91 -8.20 3.89 -12.92
CA GLU A 91 -8.81 2.85 -13.78
C GLU A 91 -8.54 1.42 -13.25
N LEU A 92 -7.44 1.22 -12.53
CA LEU A 92 -7.00 -0.08 -12.02
C LEU A 92 -7.50 -0.42 -10.60
N THR A 93 -8.12 0.53 -9.89
CA THR A 93 -8.52 0.39 -8.47
C THR A 93 -10.01 0.53 -8.23
#